data_AF-A0A957BDW2-F1
#
_entry.id   AF-A0A957BDW2-F1
#
_cell.length_a   1.000
_cell.length_b   1.000
_cell.length_c   1.000
_cell.angle_alpha   90.00
_cell.angle_beta   90.00
_cell.angle_gamma   90.00
#
_symmetry.space_group_name_H-M   'P 1'
#
loop_
_entity.id
_entity.type
_entity.pdbx_description
1 polymer ?
#
loop_
_entity_poly.entity_id
_entity_poly.type
_entity_poly.pdbx_seq_one_letter_code
_entity_poly.pdbx_strand_id
1 'polypeptide(L)'
;MASVTRSLDKSQSTQQVKTGHPPRSLAFDYQMMVLGAFIVLGAFLDGWAHNHGKVDDSFFTPWHGILYGGYAIAGLRLVLKHFSNVGRGYRWSRALPKGYMLSLMGVGVFGIAGVADMLWHTAFGIEENIEALLSPSHISLLIGALLIVTGPLRAAWADASPDLQSGWRALAPAILGATGVYAMLSFFMAYGYFTEDFSYLVGSRPGGWRQMIDAMGVVALLVPSILLVAHVLFLRRRWRLPFGTVTFMVCAVIALMTWFSLNSPQEFLVLIPMAIAGLIADVLLARFGLTKNVDWLRLMAFVTPFAVVILFMVFAQQLSGQQLWWKIHMWLGTPVLAGVLGFLLSFVAFPPVVPSIAD
;
A
#
# COMPACT_ATOMS: atom_id res chain seq x y z
N MET A 1 72.21 6.57 4.87
CA MET A 1 70.99 6.13 4.14
C MET A 1 70.01 5.39 5.06
N ALA A 2 69.68 5.93 6.25
CA ALA A 2 68.80 5.23 7.22
C ALA A 2 67.65 6.11 7.75
N SER A 3 67.37 7.26 7.13
CA SER A 3 66.30 8.16 7.60
C SER A 3 65.20 8.43 6.57
N VAL A 4 65.19 7.71 5.44
CA VAL A 4 64.20 7.92 4.36
C VAL A 4 63.09 6.85 4.38
N THR A 5 63.28 5.75 5.09
CA THR A 5 62.29 4.65 5.16
C THR A 5 61.20 4.83 6.21
N ARG A 6 61.22 5.92 7.00
CA ARG A 6 60.22 6.14 8.07
C ARG A 6 59.05 7.05 7.68
N SER A 7 59.04 7.61 6.47
CA SER A 7 58.00 8.57 6.03
C SER A 7 56.93 7.99 5.12
N LEU A 8 57.04 6.72 4.68
CA LEU A 8 56.05 6.08 3.80
C LEU A 8 55.01 5.23 4.54
N ASP A 9 55.14 5.08 5.86
CA ASP A 9 54.25 4.22 6.66
C ASP A 9 53.03 4.97 7.26
N LYS A 10 52.72 6.17 6.73
CA LYS A 10 51.72 7.09 7.33
C LYS A 10 50.54 7.47 6.43
N SER A 11 50.33 6.84 5.28
CA SER A 11 49.21 7.19 4.38
C SER A 11 48.26 6.05 4.01
N GLN A 12 48.40 4.86 4.60
CA GLN A 12 47.35 3.84 4.53
C GLN A 12 46.66 3.69 5.89
N SER A 13 45.99 4.76 6.31
CA SER A 13 44.76 4.56 7.08
C SER A 13 43.79 3.84 6.14
N THR A 14 43.88 2.51 6.04
CA THR A 14 42.78 1.68 5.57
C THR A 14 41.61 2.04 6.48
N GLN A 15 40.74 2.95 6.01
CA GLN A 15 39.47 3.21 6.67
C GLN A 15 38.83 1.85 6.89
N GLN A 16 38.79 1.40 8.14
CA GLN A 16 38.20 0.12 8.48
C GLN A 16 36.77 0.13 7.95
N VAL A 17 36.54 -0.70 6.94
CA VAL A 17 35.26 -0.82 6.27
C VAL A 17 34.24 -1.27 7.32
N LYS A 18 33.27 -0.41 7.61
CA LYS A 18 32.19 -0.73 8.55
C LYS A 18 31.39 -1.89 7.98
N THR A 19 31.41 -3.03 8.67
CA THR A 19 30.79 -4.29 8.22
C THR A 19 29.29 -4.35 8.46
N GLY A 20 28.77 -3.55 9.40
CA GLY A 20 27.35 -3.39 9.71
C GLY A 20 26.60 -2.44 8.77
N HIS A 21 25.31 -2.22 9.05
CA HIS A 21 24.51 -1.19 8.39
C HIS A 21 24.55 0.12 9.19
N PRO A 22 24.36 1.28 8.54
CA PRO A 22 24.05 2.51 9.24
C PRO A 22 22.83 2.32 10.16
N PRO A 23 22.82 2.97 11.34
CA PRO A 23 21.67 2.91 12.24
C PRO A 23 20.44 3.52 11.56
N ARG A 24 19.27 2.96 11.89
CA ARG A 24 17.97 3.52 11.49
C ARG A 24 17.80 4.91 12.09
N SER A 25 17.15 5.79 11.35
CA SER A 25 16.80 7.14 11.81
C SER A 25 15.32 7.38 11.54
N LEU A 26 14.56 7.66 12.60
CA LEU A 26 13.14 7.96 12.47
C LEU A 26 12.89 9.19 11.60
N ALA A 27 13.75 10.21 11.69
CA ALA A 27 13.65 11.39 10.82
C ALA A 27 13.82 11.02 9.34
N PHE A 28 14.74 10.11 9.01
CA PHE A 28 14.90 9.61 7.65
C PHE A 28 13.68 8.80 7.19
N ASP A 29 13.08 8.01 8.07
CA ASP A 29 11.85 7.27 7.77
C ASP A 29 10.69 8.22 7.48
N TYR A 30 10.52 9.30 8.25
CA TYR A 30 9.51 10.32 7.98
C TYR A 30 9.73 11.03 6.64
N GLN A 31 10.98 11.32 6.28
CA GLN A 31 11.29 11.89 4.97
C GLN A 31 10.87 10.93 3.85
N MET A 32 11.27 9.66 3.95
CA MET A 32 10.92 8.65 2.95
C MET A 32 9.42 8.32 2.93
N MET A 33 8.75 8.40 4.08
CA MET A 33 7.29 8.30 4.21
C MET A 33 6.59 9.39 3.40
N VAL A 34 6.96 10.67 3.62
CA VAL A 34 6.35 11.80 2.90
C VAL A 34 6.63 11.71 1.40
N LEU A 35 7.88 11.42 1.02
CA LEU A 35 8.26 11.29 -0.39
C LEU A 35 7.56 10.10 -1.07
N GLY A 36 7.41 8.97 -0.36
CA GLY A 36 6.61 7.85 -0.84
C GLY A 36 5.13 8.21 -1.01
N ALA A 37 4.58 9.01 -0.10
CA ALA A 37 3.20 9.52 -0.21
C ALA A 37 3.02 10.36 -1.47
N PHE A 38 4.00 11.21 -1.81
CA PHE A 38 3.96 11.99 -3.06
C PHE A 38 3.95 11.12 -4.31
N ILE A 39 4.70 10.01 -4.33
CA ILE A 39 4.66 9.06 -5.46
C ILE A 39 3.27 8.44 -5.58
N VAL A 40 2.70 7.96 -4.46
CA VAL A 40 1.35 7.38 -4.45
C VAL A 40 0.32 8.41 -4.90
N LEU A 41 0.31 9.61 -4.32
CA LEU A 41 -0.60 10.68 -4.71
C LEU A 41 -0.44 11.09 -6.17
N GLY A 42 0.80 11.14 -6.67
CA GLY A 42 1.10 11.41 -8.08
C GLY A 42 0.49 10.35 -9.01
N ALA A 43 0.61 9.06 -8.68
CA ALA A 43 0.02 7.99 -9.48
C ALA A 43 -1.52 8.04 -9.49
N PHE A 44 -2.12 8.37 -8.35
CA PHE A 44 -3.56 8.59 -8.26
C PHE A 44 -4.05 9.78 -9.08
N LEU A 45 -3.29 10.88 -9.05
CA LEU A 45 -3.58 12.08 -9.83
C LEU A 45 -3.46 11.81 -11.33
N ASP A 46 -2.46 11.04 -11.72
CA ASP A 46 -2.22 10.63 -13.10
C ASP A 46 -3.32 9.70 -13.61
N GLY A 47 -3.69 8.68 -12.82
CA GLY A 47 -4.82 7.82 -13.14
C GLY A 47 -6.16 8.58 -13.21
N TRP A 48 -6.39 9.54 -12.31
CA TRP A 48 -7.55 10.44 -12.41
C TRP A 48 -7.54 11.21 -13.74
N ALA A 49 -6.38 11.72 -14.17
CA ALA A 49 -6.26 12.44 -15.43
C ALA A 49 -6.57 11.56 -16.65
N HIS A 50 -6.15 10.29 -16.64
CA HIS A 50 -6.53 9.31 -17.65
C HIS A 50 -8.04 9.08 -17.70
N ASN A 51 -8.69 8.86 -16.56
CA ASN A 51 -10.15 8.65 -16.47
C ASN A 51 -10.97 9.86 -16.96
N HIS A 52 -10.35 11.05 -17.05
CA HIS A 52 -11.01 12.30 -17.43
C HIS A 52 -10.52 12.85 -18.79
N GLY A 53 -9.87 12.02 -19.61
CA GLY A 53 -9.44 12.38 -20.98
C GLY A 53 -8.45 13.55 -21.00
N LYS A 54 -7.47 13.54 -20.09
CA LYS A 54 -6.47 14.61 -19.96
C LYS A 54 -5.07 14.20 -20.41
N VAL A 55 -4.89 12.98 -20.93
CA VAL A 55 -3.56 12.38 -21.21
C VAL A 55 -3.44 11.82 -22.64
N ASP A 56 -4.31 12.27 -23.55
CA ASP A 56 -4.59 11.52 -24.79
C ASP A 56 -3.58 11.79 -25.93
N ASP A 57 -2.85 12.91 -25.88
CA ASP A 57 -2.03 13.38 -27.01
C ASP A 57 -0.51 13.20 -26.83
N SER A 58 -0.03 12.95 -25.60
CA SER A 58 1.41 12.91 -25.31
C SER A 58 1.72 12.28 -23.95
N PHE A 59 2.86 11.60 -23.87
CA PHE A 59 3.44 11.15 -22.61
C PHE A 59 3.82 12.32 -21.68
N PHE A 60 4.24 13.47 -22.24
CA PHE A 60 4.70 14.60 -21.42
C PHE A 60 3.52 15.46 -20.95
N THR A 61 2.89 15.05 -19.84
CA THR A 61 1.79 15.79 -19.22
C THR A 61 2.21 16.40 -17.87
N PRO A 62 1.50 17.44 -17.38
CA PRO A 62 1.73 17.94 -16.02
C PRO A 62 1.55 16.87 -14.93
N TRP A 63 0.68 15.89 -15.16
CA TRP A 63 0.36 14.81 -14.22
C TRP A 63 1.50 13.81 -14.07
N HIS A 64 2.04 13.33 -15.20
CA HIS A 64 3.31 12.61 -15.23
C HIS A 64 4.43 13.45 -14.58
N GLY A 65 4.50 14.75 -14.85
CA GLY A 65 5.47 15.65 -14.23
C GLY A 65 5.43 15.62 -12.69
N ILE A 66 4.24 15.57 -12.08
CA ILE A 66 4.07 15.47 -10.63
C ILE A 66 4.52 14.09 -10.11
N LEU A 67 4.09 13.00 -10.77
CA LEU A 67 4.49 11.63 -10.39
C LEU A 67 6.01 11.43 -10.48
N TYR A 68 6.59 11.72 -11.65
CA TYR A 68 8.03 11.59 -11.89
C TYR A 68 8.85 12.58 -11.06
N GLY A 69 8.31 13.76 -10.76
CA GLY A 69 8.92 14.72 -9.82
C GLY A 69 9.01 14.15 -8.41
N GLY A 70 7.92 13.56 -7.90
CA GLY A 70 7.92 12.86 -6.60
C GLY A 70 8.93 11.72 -6.55
N TYR A 71 8.97 10.89 -7.60
CA TYR A 71 9.98 9.84 -7.78
C TYR A 71 11.40 10.40 -7.78
N ALA A 72 11.69 11.45 -8.53
CA ALA A 72 13.03 12.02 -8.66
C ALA A 72 13.55 12.55 -7.32
N ILE A 73 12.71 13.24 -6.54
CA ILE A 73 13.09 13.76 -5.23
C ILE A 73 13.33 12.60 -4.23
N ALA A 74 12.48 11.57 -4.24
CA ALA A 74 12.67 10.37 -3.43
C ALA A 74 13.97 9.63 -3.78
N GLY A 75 14.23 9.45 -5.07
CA GLY A 75 15.43 8.82 -5.60
C GLY A 75 16.69 9.60 -5.23
N LEU A 76 16.71 10.91 -5.48
CA LEU A 76 17.82 11.77 -5.11
C LEU A 76 18.11 11.69 -3.61
N ARG A 77 17.07 11.71 -2.76
CA ARG A 77 17.23 11.62 -1.31
C ARG A 77 17.89 10.31 -0.88
N LEU A 78 17.51 9.18 -1.49
CA LEU A 78 18.11 7.86 -1.24
C LEU A 78 19.55 7.78 -1.73
N VAL A 79 19.81 8.27 -2.94
CA VAL A 79 21.15 8.31 -3.56
C VAL A 79 22.11 9.14 -2.71
N LEU A 80 21.71 10.36 -2.33
CA LEU A 80 22.52 11.22 -1.45
C LEU A 80 22.78 10.54 -0.09
N LYS A 81 21.79 9.85 0.49
CA LYS A 81 21.99 9.11 1.74
C LYS A 81 22.96 7.95 1.57
N HIS A 82 22.89 7.25 0.45
CA HIS A 82 23.74 6.12 0.13
C HIS A 82 25.20 6.58 0.00
N PHE A 83 25.48 7.53 -0.88
CA PHE A 83 26.84 8.05 -1.10
C PHE A 83 27.42 8.73 0.15
N SER A 84 26.59 9.45 0.93
CA SER A 84 27.03 10.02 2.21
C SER A 84 27.52 8.94 3.18
N ASN A 85 26.88 7.77 3.22
CA ASN A 85 27.31 6.68 4.10
C ASN A 85 28.49 5.89 3.51
N VAL A 86 28.58 5.75 2.18
CA VAL A 86 29.80 5.22 1.53
C VAL A 86 31.01 6.07 1.93
N GLY A 87 30.91 7.40 1.85
CA GLY A 87 31.95 8.34 2.30
C GLY A 87 32.26 8.28 3.81
N ARG A 88 31.37 7.68 4.62
CA ARG A 88 31.58 7.41 6.07
C ARG A 88 32.17 6.02 6.34
N GLY A 89 32.60 5.30 5.30
CA GLY A 89 33.27 4.00 5.38
C GLY A 89 32.35 2.78 5.41
N TYR A 90 31.04 2.92 5.12
CA TYR A 90 30.16 1.75 4.99
C TYR A 90 30.37 1.07 3.63
N ARG A 91 30.26 -0.27 3.60
CA ARG A 91 30.28 -1.04 2.34
C ARG A 91 29.15 -0.56 1.42
N TRP A 92 29.41 -0.45 0.12
CA TRP A 92 28.42 -0.08 -0.90
C TRP A 92 27.10 -0.86 -0.74
N SER A 93 27.17 -2.19 -0.69
CA SER A 93 26.01 -3.08 -0.54
C SER A 93 25.29 -2.98 0.82
N ARG A 94 25.82 -2.21 1.77
CA ARG A 94 25.25 -1.99 3.11
C ARG A 94 25.23 -0.51 3.51
N ALA A 95 25.38 0.41 2.56
CA ALA A 95 25.50 1.84 2.85
C ALA A 95 24.17 2.52 3.22
N LEU A 96 23.05 1.80 3.19
CA LEU A 96 21.77 2.29 3.70
C LEU A 96 21.34 1.49 4.94
N PRO A 97 20.51 2.07 5.83
CA PRO A 97 19.91 1.31 6.92
C PRO A 97 19.21 0.06 6.38
N LYS A 98 19.17 -1.02 7.17
CA LYS A 98 18.56 -2.28 6.75
C LYS A 98 17.15 -2.02 6.20
N GLY A 99 16.82 -2.65 5.08
CA GLY A 99 15.55 -2.47 4.37
C GLY A 99 15.55 -1.43 3.24
N TYR A 100 16.42 -0.43 3.27
CA TYR A 100 16.44 0.65 2.26
C TYR A 100 17.24 0.34 1.00
N MET A 101 18.10 -0.69 1.00
CA MET A 101 18.80 -1.08 -0.23
C MET A 101 17.82 -1.51 -1.33
N LEU A 102 16.74 -2.19 -0.95
CA LEU A 102 15.64 -2.51 -1.87
C LEU A 102 14.92 -1.28 -2.39
N SER A 103 14.79 -0.21 -1.60
CA SER A 103 14.25 1.07 -2.08
C SER A 103 15.16 1.70 -3.13
N LEU A 104 16.48 1.65 -2.93
CA LEU A 104 17.44 2.14 -3.92
C LEU A 104 17.41 1.32 -5.21
N MET A 105 17.24 -0.01 -5.13
CA MET A 105 16.98 -0.85 -6.30
C MET A 105 15.66 -0.47 -6.98
N GLY A 106 14.62 -0.19 -6.19
CA GLY A 106 13.33 0.30 -6.67
C GLY A 106 13.44 1.60 -7.46
N VAL A 107 14.34 2.52 -7.06
CA VAL A 107 14.64 3.73 -7.85
C VAL A 107 15.15 3.36 -9.25
N GLY A 108 16.09 2.41 -9.34
CA GLY A 108 16.59 1.92 -10.62
C GLY A 108 15.51 1.26 -11.47
N VAL A 109 14.71 0.37 -10.87
CA VAL A 109 13.60 -0.32 -11.55
C VAL A 109 12.59 0.70 -12.08
N PHE A 110 12.14 1.65 -11.25
CA PHE A 110 11.17 2.68 -11.64
C PHE A 110 11.73 3.57 -12.75
N GLY A 111 12.99 4.01 -12.65
CA GLY A 111 13.61 4.85 -13.67
C GLY A 111 13.73 4.17 -15.03
N ILE A 112 14.13 2.89 -15.05
CA ILE A 112 14.19 2.10 -16.29
C ILE A 112 12.77 1.87 -16.83
N ALA A 113 11.83 1.51 -15.95
CA ALA A 113 10.44 1.26 -16.33
C ALA A 113 9.78 2.51 -16.92
N GLY A 114 10.04 3.71 -16.39
CA GLY A 114 9.46 4.94 -16.95
C GLY A 114 10.01 5.33 -18.31
N VAL A 115 11.29 5.04 -18.60
CA VAL A 115 11.82 5.18 -19.96
C VAL A 115 11.19 4.13 -20.89
N ALA A 116 11.05 2.89 -20.42
CA ALA A 116 10.39 1.84 -21.18
C ALA A 116 8.93 2.19 -21.45
N ASP A 117 8.24 2.81 -20.50
CA ASP A 117 6.85 3.27 -20.60
C ASP A 117 6.68 4.34 -21.67
N MET A 118 7.54 5.37 -21.65
CA MET A 118 7.58 6.39 -22.71
C MET A 118 7.80 5.77 -24.10
N LEU A 119 8.74 4.82 -24.21
CA LEU A 119 9.02 4.13 -25.46
C LEU A 119 7.84 3.23 -25.89
N TRP A 120 7.17 2.60 -24.91
CA TRP A 120 6.01 1.76 -25.14
C TRP A 120 4.85 2.56 -25.72
N HIS A 121 4.54 3.71 -25.12
CA HIS A 121 3.55 4.64 -25.64
C HIS A 121 3.88 5.16 -27.04
N THR A 122 5.17 5.36 -27.34
CA THR A 122 5.61 5.78 -28.68
C THR A 122 5.46 4.67 -29.72
N ALA A 123 5.69 3.41 -29.33
CA ALA A 123 5.68 2.27 -30.23
C ALA A 123 4.29 1.67 -30.46
N PHE A 124 3.43 1.66 -29.42
CA PHE A 124 2.15 0.95 -29.41
C PHE A 124 0.94 1.86 -29.19
N GLY A 125 1.16 3.15 -28.94
CA GLY A 125 0.11 4.11 -28.56
C GLY A 125 -0.16 4.12 -27.06
N ILE A 126 -1.05 5.00 -26.62
CA ILE A 126 -1.46 5.10 -25.21
C ILE A 126 -2.54 4.06 -24.96
N GLU A 127 -2.28 3.11 -24.05
CA GLU A 127 -3.27 2.09 -23.70
C GLU A 127 -4.50 2.70 -23.01
N GLU A 128 -5.68 2.15 -23.31
CA GLU A 128 -6.93 2.55 -22.68
C GLU A 128 -7.45 1.48 -21.71
N ASN A 129 -8.22 1.91 -20.70
CA ASN A 129 -8.95 1.05 -19.78
C ASN A 129 -8.03 0.05 -19.02
N ILE A 130 -8.40 -1.23 -19.01
CA ILE A 130 -7.71 -2.29 -18.27
C ILE A 130 -6.27 -2.51 -18.78
N GLU A 131 -6.04 -2.27 -20.08
CA GLU A 131 -4.73 -2.50 -20.72
C GLU A 131 -3.65 -1.60 -20.13
N ALA A 132 -4.00 -0.34 -19.81
CA ALA A 132 -3.08 0.61 -19.19
C ALA A 132 -2.51 0.08 -17.86
N LEU A 133 -3.36 -0.52 -17.01
CA LEU A 133 -2.91 -1.03 -15.71
C LEU A 133 -2.10 -2.32 -15.81
N LEU A 134 -2.27 -3.10 -16.88
CA LEU A 134 -1.65 -4.42 -17.05
C LEU A 134 -0.43 -4.42 -17.97
N SER A 135 -0.12 -3.29 -18.61
CA SER A 135 1.01 -3.24 -19.53
C SER A 135 2.34 -3.51 -18.81
N PRO A 136 3.33 -4.14 -19.48
CA PRO A 136 4.58 -4.54 -18.84
C PRO A 136 5.35 -3.36 -18.20
N SER A 137 5.26 -2.17 -18.78
CA SER A 137 5.88 -0.96 -18.25
C SER A 137 5.21 -0.50 -16.96
N HIS A 138 3.88 -0.42 -16.92
CA HIS A 138 3.12 -0.05 -15.73
C HIS A 138 3.30 -1.03 -14.56
N ILE A 139 3.31 -2.34 -14.82
CA ILE A 139 3.61 -3.33 -13.77
C ILE A 139 5.05 -3.17 -13.24
N SER A 140 6.01 -2.84 -14.12
CA SER A 140 7.39 -2.58 -13.70
C SER A 140 7.51 -1.28 -12.88
N LEU A 141 6.76 -0.24 -13.25
CA LEU A 141 6.62 0.99 -12.47
C LEU A 141 6.02 0.72 -11.10
N LEU A 142 4.94 -0.07 -11.02
CA LEU A 142 4.35 -0.51 -9.75
C LEU A 142 5.38 -1.20 -8.86
N ILE A 143 6.13 -2.16 -9.39
CA ILE A 143 7.16 -2.88 -8.62
C ILE A 143 8.21 -1.91 -8.10
N GLY A 144 8.72 -1.01 -8.95
CA GLY A 144 9.67 0.03 -8.56
C GLY A 144 9.13 0.93 -7.45
N ALA A 145 7.90 1.42 -7.60
CA ALA A 145 7.23 2.28 -6.63
C ALA A 145 7.01 1.57 -5.29
N LEU A 146 6.51 0.33 -5.30
CA LEU A 146 6.31 -0.46 -4.09
C LEU A 146 7.62 -0.68 -3.35
N LEU A 147 8.72 -0.97 -4.06
CA LEU A 147 10.05 -1.09 -3.47
C LEU A 147 10.49 0.22 -2.81
N ILE A 148 10.24 1.37 -3.41
CA ILE A 148 10.58 2.68 -2.81
C ILE A 148 9.72 2.94 -1.56
N VAL A 149 8.39 2.92 -1.71
CA VAL A 149 7.39 3.31 -0.70
C VAL A 149 7.46 2.45 0.56
N THR A 150 7.79 1.17 0.43
CA THR A 150 7.89 0.24 1.58
C THR A 150 9.24 0.30 2.32
N GLY A 151 10.14 1.20 1.95
CA GLY A 151 11.43 1.42 2.63
C GLY A 151 11.30 1.58 4.16
N PRO A 152 10.49 2.52 4.65
CA PRO A 152 10.26 2.70 6.09
C PRO A 152 9.65 1.47 6.78
N LEU A 153 8.74 0.76 6.10
CA LEU A 153 8.14 -0.48 6.62
C LEU A 153 9.20 -1.58 6.81
N ARG A 154 10.05 -1.83 5.81
CA ARG A 154 11.13 -2.82 5.91
C ARG A 154 12.18 -2.42 6.94
N ALA A 155 12.50 -1.13 7.03
CA ALA A 155 13.44 -0.62 8.03
C ALA A 155 12.91 -0.78 9.46
N ALA A 156 11.64 -0.47 9.69
CA ALA A 156 10.97 -0.72 10.95
C ALA A 156 10.91 -2.22 11.27
N TRP A 157 10.64 -3.08 10.28
CA TRP A 157 10.57 -4.52 10.49
C TRP A 157 11.92 -5.12 10.93
N ALA A 158 13.01 -4.63 10.34
CA ALA A 158 14.37 -5.05 10.65
C ALA A 158 14.90 -4.50 11.98
N ASP A 159 14.20 -3.55 12.60
CA ASP A 159 14.57 -2.93 13.85
C ASP A 159 14.10 -3.78 15.05
N ALA A 160 15.04 -4.19 15.90
CA ALA A 160 14.79 -5.02 17.07
C ALA A 160 14.53 -4.21 18.35
N SER A 161 14.51 -2.87 18.26
CA SER A 161 14.35 -2.00 19.42
C SER A 161 13.00 -2.23 20.13
N PRO A 162 12.98 -2.46 21.46
CA PRO A 162 11.74 -2.68 22.22
C PRO A 162 10.74 -1.53 22.11
N ASP A 163 11.24 -0.29 22.00
CA ASP A 163 10.43 0.94 21.97
C ASP A 163 9.57 1.07 20.71
N LEU A 164 9.87 0.33 19.64
CA LEU A 164 9.10 0.36 18.39
C LEU A 164 7.78 -0.41 18.48
N GLN A 165 7.47 -1.05 19.62
CA GLN A 165 6.34 -1.97 19.70
C GLN A 165 4.96 -1.30 19.60
N SER A 166 4.83 0.01 19.78
CA SER A 166 3.54 0.71 19.74
C SER A 166 3.65 2.22 19.50
N GLY A 167 2.57 2.81 18.98
CA GLY A 167 2.37 4.26 18.92
C GLY A 167 2.60 4.87 17.54
N TRP A 168 1.82 5.91 17.22
CA TRP A 168 1.85 6.58 15.91
C TRP A 168 3.21 7.20 15.59
N ARG A 169 3.90 7.80 16.55
CA ARG A 169 5.23 8.39 16.31
C ARG A 169 6.26 7.38 15.81
N ALA A 170 6.19 6.15 16.30
CA ALA A 170 7.13 5.09 15.96
C ALA A 170 6.73 4.34 14.67
N LEU A 171 5.41 4.17 14.47
CA LEU A 171 4.86 3.28 13.44
C LEU A 171 4.25 3.99 12.23
N ALA A 172 4.02 5.32 12.28
CA ALA A 172 3.43 6.05 11.15
C ALA A 172 4.15 5.81 9.81
N PRO A 173 5.51 5.83 9.74
CA PRO A 173 6.19 5.53 8.47
C PRO A 173 5.93 4.11 7.96
N ALA A 174 5.86 3.12 8.85
CA ALA A 174 5.60 1.74 8.50
C ALA A 174 4.14 1.51 8.09
N ILE A 175 3.19 2.10 8.84
CA ILE A 175 1.77 2.06 8.54
C ILE A 175 1.50 2.72 7.20
N LEU A 176 2.03 3.93 6.95
CA LEU A 176 1.86 4.59 5.66
C LEU A 176 2.49 3.80 4.51
N GLY A 177 3.66 3.17 4.73
CA GLY A 177 4.25 2.27 3.75
C GLY A 177 3.32 1.10 3.39
N ALA A 178 2.68 0.49 4.38
CA ALA A 178 1.69 -0.58 4.15
C ALA A 178 0.38 -0.06 3.53
N THR A 179 -0.09 1.11 3.94
CA THR A 179 -1.24 1.81 3.31
C THR A 179 -0.93 2.11 1.85
N GLY A 180 0.29 2.52 1.52
CA GLY A 180 0.72 2.76 0.14
C GLY A 180 0.70 1.50 -0.71
N VAL A 181 1.10 0.34 -0.16
CA VAL A 181 0.94 -0.95 -0.85
C VAL A 181 -0.53 -1.24 -1.09
N TYR A 182 -1.37 -1.12 -0.05
CA TYR A 182 -2.81 -1.35 -0.18
C TYR A 182 -3.44 -0.40 -1.21
N ALA A 183 -3.06 0.88 -1.22
CA ALA A 183 -3.54 1.88 -2.17
C ALA A 183 -3.13 1.56 -3.61
N MET A 184 -1.86 1.23 -3.85
CA MET A 184 -1.35 0.93 -5.19
C MET A 184 -1.90 -0.39 -5.72
N LEU A 185 -2.05 -1.42 -4.89
CA LEU A 185 -2.71 -2.65 -5.32
C LEU A 185 -4.17 -2.37 -5.68
N SER A 186 -4.89 -1.58 -4.87
CA SER A 186 -6.27 -1.18 -5.17
C SER A 186 -6.36 -0.41 -6.49
N PHE A 187 -5.41 0.48 -6.76
CA PHE A 187 -5.32 1.26 -8.00
C PHE A 187 -5.13 0.35 -9.22
N PHE A 188 -4.22 -0.60 -9.15
CA PHE A 188 -3.98 -1.57 -10.22
C PHE A 188 -5.10 -2.61 -10.40
N MET A 189 -6.10 -2.62 -9.51
CA MET A 189 -7.32 -3.41 -9.66
C MET A 189 -8.56 -2.51 -9.77
N ALA A 190 -8.41 -1.24 -10.15
CA ALA A 190 -9.51 -0.28 -10.20
C ALA A 190 -10.69 -0.76 -11.07
N TYR A 191 -10.41 -1.51 -12.14
CA TYR A 191 -11.41 -2.17 -13.00
C TYR A 191 -12.34 -3.17 -12.29
N GLY A 192 -12.00 -3.55 -11.06
CA GLY A 192 -12.80 -4.40 -10.20
C GLY A 192 -12.96 -3.78 -8.81
N TYR A 193 -12.94 -2.45 -8.68
CA TYR A 193 -13.05 -1.78 -7.38
C TYR A 193 -14.43 -1.15 -7.20
N PHE A 194 -15.09 -1.46 -6.08
CA PHE A 194 -16.52 -1.15 -5.89
C PHE A 194 -16.87 0.34 -5.82
N THR A 195 -15.91 1.23 -5.59
CA THR A 195 -16.13 2.70 -5.56
C THR A 195 -15.96 3.36 -6.92
N GLU A 196 -15.58 2.62 -7.97
CA GLU A 196 -15.37 3.19 -9.30
C GLU A 196 -16.68 3.72 -9.90
N ASP A 197 -17.74 2.89 -9.87
CA ASP A 197 -19.08 3.30 -10.27
C ASP A 197 -20.14 2.54 -9.45
N PHE A 198 -20.97 3.29 -8.72
CA PHE A 198 -22.06 2.72 -7.93
C PHE A 198 -23.12 2.04 -8.80
N SER A 199 -23.24 2.42 -10.07
CA SER A 199 -24.19 1.82 -11.02
C SER A 199 -24.00 0.30 -11.20
N TYR A 200 -22.79 -0.21 -10.89
CA TYR A 200 -22.53 -1.64 -10.84
C TYR A 200 -23.25 -2.38 -9.71
N LEU A 201 -23.78 -1.67 -8.70
CA LEU A 201 -24.38 -2.25 -7.49
C LEU A 201 -25.81 -1.80 -7.22
N VAL A 202 -26.23 -0.65 -7.73
CA VAL A 202 -27.57 -0.09 -7.52
C VAL A 202 -28.29 0.18 -8.84
N GLY A 203 -29.61 0.12 -8.80
CA GLY A 203 -30.45 0.51 -9.93
C GLY A 203 -30.91 -0.62 -10.83
N SER A 204 -30.94 -0.38 -12.13
CA SER A 204 -31.40 -1.35 -13.12
C SER A 204 -30.29 -2.32 -13.48
N ARG A 205 -30.53 -3.61 -13.21
CA ARG A 205 -29.68 -4.72 -13.64
C ARG A 205 -29.33 -4.59 -15.13
N PRO A 206 -28.05 -4.44 -15.52
CA PRO A 206 -27.69 -4.40 -16.93
C PRO A 206 -28.14 -5.69 -17.66
N GLY A 207 -28.50 -5.53 -18.95
CA GLY A 207 -28.77 -6.65 -19.85
C GLY A 207 -27.50 -7.43 -20.21
N GLY A 208 -27.63 -8.60 -20.85
CA GLY A 208 -26.49 -9.40 -21.31
C GLY A 208 -25.99 -10.43 -20.30
N TRP A 209 -24.66 -10.54 -20.14
CA TRP A 209 -23.92 -11.55 -19.36
C TRP A 209 -24.10 -11.42 -17.84
N ARG A 210 -25.35 -11.52 -17.38
CA ARG A 210 -25.81 -11.31 -16.01
C ARG A 210 -24.98 -12.02 -14.93
N GLN A 211 -24.62 -13.28 -15.18
CA GLN A 211 -23.81 -14.08 -14.24
C GLN A 211 -22.40 -13.51 -14.07
N MET A 212 -21.79 -13.04 -15.16
CA MET A 212 -20.44 -12.46 -15.13
C MET A 212 -20.45 -11.14 -14.36
N ILE A 213 -21.43 -10.27 -14.59
CA ILE A 213 -21.54 -8.98 -13.88
C ILE A 213 -21.77 -9.21 -12.38
N ASP A 214 -22.65 -10.15 -12.02
CA ASP A 214 -22.85 -10.54 -10.62
C ASP A 214 -21.55 -11.05 -9.98
N ALA A 215 -20.83 -11.95 -10.67
CA ALA A 215 -19.57 -12.49 -10.17
C ALA A 215 -18.50 -11.40 -10.01
N MET A 216 -18.37 -10.49 -10.97
CA MET A 216 -17.44 -9.36 -10.91
C MET A 216 -17.79 -8.41 -9.76
N GLY A 217 -19.06 -8.06 -9.57
CA GLY A 217 -19.49 -7.22 -8.45
C GLY A 217 -19.20 -7.86 -7.08
N VAL A 218 -19.36 -9.19 -6.96
CA VAL A 218 -19.00 -9.93 -5.74
C VAL A 218 -17.49 -9.85 -5.50
N VAL A 219 -16.68 -10.19 -6.51
CA VAL A 219 -15.20 -10.14 -6.40
C VAL A 219 -14.73 -8.73 -6.07
N ALA A 220 -15.36 -7.70 -6.67
CA ALA A 220 -15.02 -6.31 -6.47
C ALA A 220 -15.19 -5.84 -5.03
N LEU A 221 -16.10 -6.45 -4.28
CA LEU A 221 -16.30 -6.18 -2.85
C LEU A 221 -15.38 -7.02 -1.96
N LEU A 222 -15.09 -8.26 -2.38
CA LEU A 222 -14.28 -9.20 -1.60
C LEU A 222 -12.79 -8.85 -1.60
N VAL A 223 -12.22 -8.60 -2.78
CA VAL A 223 -10.75 -8.45 -2.95
C VAL A 223 -10.19 -7.27 -2.15
N PRO A 224 -10.74 -6.03 -2.25
CA PRO A 224 -10.25 -4.91 -1.45
C PRO A 224 -10.36 -5.15 0.06
N SER A 225 -11.47 -5.76 0.49
CA SER A 225 -11.73 -6.07 1.90
C SER A 225 -10.71 -7.09 2.45
N ILE A 226 -10.37 -8.10 1.64
CA ILE A 226 -9.34 -9.10 1.97
C ILE A 226 -7.96 -8.45 2.04
N LEU A 227 -7.62 -7.57 1.09
CA LEU A 227 -6.35 -6.86 1.11
C LEU A 227 -6.20 -6.01 2.37
N LEU A 228 -7.23 -5.26 2.76
CA LEU A 228 -7.23 -4.50 4.00
C LEU A 228 -6.89 -5.41 5.20
N VAL A 229 -7.61 -6.52 5.36
CA VAL A 229 -7.40 -7.45 6.49
C VAL A 229 -6.01 -8.08 6.44
N ALA A 230 -5.53 -8.47 5.26
CA ALA A 230 -4.20 -9.06 5.08
C ALA A 230 -3.09 -8.12 5.56
N HIS A 231 -3.17 -6.82 5.21
CA HIS A 231 -2.20 -5.82 5.65
C HIS A 231 -2.28 -5.57 7.16
N VAL A 232 -3.49 -5.47 7.73
CA VAL A 232 -3.70 -5.30 9.18
C VAL A 232 -3.11 -6.48 9.96
N LEU A 233 -3.40 -7.71 9.53
CA LEU A 233 -2.87 -8.94 10.14
C LEU A 233 -1.34 -9.02 10.03
N PHE A 234 -0.78 -8.68 8.86
CA PHE A 234 0.67 -8.62 8.64
C PHE A 234 1.34 -7.65 9.62
N LEU A 235 0.84 -6.42 9.73
CA LEU A 235 1.40 -5.43 10.66
C LEU A 235 1.24 -5.90 12.12
N ARG A 236 0.07 -6.48 12.45
CA ARG A 236 -0.22 -6.94 13.81
C ARG A 236 0.68 -8.07 14.28
N ARG A 237 1.25 -8.89 13.37
CA ARG A 237 2.21 -9.94 13.74
C ARG A 237 3.44 -9.38 14.46
N ARG A 238 3.89 -8.20 14.05
CA ARG A 238 5.14 -7.62 14.57
C ARG A 238 4.92 -6.56 15.64
N TRP A 239 3.83 -5.81 15.56
CA TRP A 239 3.61 -4.63 16.40
C TRP A 239 2.24 -4.63 17.07
N ARG A 240 2.12 -3.88 18.18
CA ARG A 240 0.83 -3.47 18.74
C ARG A 240 0.40 -2.21 17.99
N LEU A 241 -0.55 -2.35 17.06
CA LEU A 241 -0.98 -1.24 16.24
C LEU A 241 -1.64 -0.16 17.11
N PRO A 242 -1.31 1.13 16.91
CA PRO A 242 -1.97 2.20 17.62
C PRO A 242 -3.44 2.27 17.19
N PHE A 243 -4.32 2.66 18.12
CA PHE A 243 -5.73 2.85 17.82
C PHE A 243 -5.91 3.84 16.65
N GLY A 244 -6.84 3.54 15.75
CA GLY A 244 -7.09 4.29 14.52
C GLY A 244 -6.29 3.82 13.31
N THR A 245 -5.47 2.77 13.42
CA THR A 245 -4.67 2.27 12.30
C THR A 245 -5.57 1.72 11.20
N VAL A 246 -6.56 0.90 11.55
CA VAL A 246 -7.45 0.29 10.56
C VAL A 246 -8.35 1.36 9.93
N THR A 247 -8.89 2.27 10.76
CA THR A 247 -9.64 3.46 10.32
C THR A 247 -8.84 4.29 9.32
N PHE A 248 -7.58 4.61 9.64
CA PHE A 248 -6.72 5.37 8.74
C PHE A 248 -6.50 4.64 7.42
N MET A 249 -6.16 3.35 7.46
CA MET A 249 -5.88 2.56 6.26
C MET A 249 -7.09 2.49 5.33
N VAL A 250 -8.28 2.17 5.85
CA VAL A 250 -9.49 2.07 5.03
C VAL A 250 -9.91 3.44 4.50
N CYS A 251 -9.93 4.49 5.33
CA CYS A 251 -10.34 5.82 4.89
C CYS A 251 -9.35 6.44 3.90
N ALA A 252 -8.03 6.26 4.09
CA ALA A 252 -7.04 6.81 3.18
C ALA A 252 -7.16 6.16 1.79
N VAL A 253 -7.27 4.83 1.72
CA VAL A 253 -7.38 4.15 0.41
C VAL A 253 -8.72 4.41 -0.24
N ILE A 254 -9.82 4.43 0.52
CA ILE A 254 -11.13 4.76 -0.04
C ILE A 254 -11.17 6.21 -0.53
N ALA A 255 -10.58 7.16 0.20
CA ALA A 255 -10.50 8.55 -0.25
C ALA A 255 -9.72 8.67 -1.58
N LEU A 256 -8.62 7.92 -1.72
CA LEU A 256 -7.83 7.91 -2.94
C LEU A 256 -8.58 7.24 -4.10
N MET A 257 -9.25 6.10 -3.87
CA MET A 257 -10.07 5.43 -4.89
C MET A 257 -11.25 6.30 -5.34
N THR A 258 -11.96 6.93 -4.39
CA THR A 258 -13.03 7.89 -4.70
C THR A 258 -12.51 9.11 -5.44
N TRP A 259 -11.31 9.60 -5.10
CA TRP A 259 -10.70 10.69 -5.86
C TRP A 259 -10.34 10.27 -7.29
N PHE A 260 -9.79 9.06 -7.46
CA PHE A 260 -9.42 8.49 -8.76
C PHE A 260 -10.61 8.38 -9.73
N SER A 261 -11.80 8.02 -9.24
CA SER A 261 -13.02 7.88 -10.04
C SER A 261 -14.02 9.01 -9.85
N LEU A 262 -13.60 10.14 -9.28
CA LEU A 262 -14.50 11.17 -8.75
C LEU A 262 -15.43 11.76 -9.83
N ASN A 263 -16.72 11.43 -9.79
CA ASN A 263 -17.72 12.06 -10.64
C ASN A 263 -18.48 13.18 -9.91
N SER A 264 -18.72 13.00 -8.61
CA SER A 264 -19.43 13.96 -7.75
C SER A 264 -18.77 14.13 -6.38
N PRO A 265 -18.63 15.37 -5.86
CA PRO A 265 -18.09 15.60 -4.53
C PRO A 265 -18.83 14.87 -3.39
N GLN A 266 -20.11 14.51 -3.58
CA GLN A 266 -20.90 13.80 -2.58
C GLN A 266 -20.42 12.36 -2.36
N GLU A 267 -19.66 11.78 -3.29
CA GLU A 267 -19.15 10.41 -3.19
C GLU A 267 -18.18 10.25 -2.02
N PHE A 268 -17.49 11.33 -1.61
CA PHE A 268 -16.64 11.34 -0.41
C PHE A 268 -17.40 11.09 0.89
N LEU A 269 -18.73 11.17 0.90
CA LEU A 269 -19.54 10.78 2.06
C LEU A 269 -19.37 9.29 2.40
N VAL A 270 -18.85 8.45 1.49
CA VAL A 270 -18.51 7.05 1.74
C VAL A 270 -17.49 6.89 2.87
N LEU A 271 -16.70 7.93 3.15
CA LEU A 271 -15.72 7.91 4.25
C LEU A 271 -16.38 7.77 5.62
N ILE A 272 -17.64 8.18 5.79
CA ILE A 272 -18.38 8.04 7.05
C ILE A 272 -18.60 6.56 7.42
N PRO A 273 -19.27 5.74 6.58
CA PRO A 273 -19.42 4.32 6.86
C PRO A 273 -18.08 3.57 6.92
N MET A 274 -17.07 3.96 6.12
CA MET A 274 -15.75 3.34 6.18
C MET A 274 -15.01 3.65 7.48
N ALA A 275 -15.15 4.87 8.01
CA ALA A 275 -14.63 5.23 9.32
C ALA A 275 -15.30 4.41 10.42
N ILE A 276 -16.62 4.16 10.34
CA ILE A 276 -17.34 3.30 11.29
C ILE A 276 -16.78 1.87 11.25
N ALA A 277 -16.63 1.28 10.05
CA ALA A 277 -16.05 -0.06 9.89
C ALA A 277 -14.64 -0.14 10.49
N GLY A 278 -13.80 0.85 10.19
CA GLY A 278 -12.43 0.94 10.71
C GLY A 278 -12.38 1.09 12.23
N LEU A 279 -13.26 1.90 12.83
CA LEU A 279 -13.30 2.10 14.28
C LEU A 279 -13.73 0.83 15.00
N ILE A 280 -14.69 0.08 14.44
CA ILE A 280 -15.08 -1.24 14.96
C ILE A 280 -13.86 -2.17 14.97
N ALA A 281 -13.11 -2.21 13.86
CA ALA A 281 -11.91 -3.02 13.74
C ALA A 281 -10.82 -2.60 14.75
N ASP A 282 -10.58 -1.30 14.90
CA ASP A 282 -9.61 -0.75 15.86
C ASP A 282 -9.99 -1.08 17.32
N VAL A 283 -11.28 -1.06 17.67
CA VAL A 283 -11.78 -1.48 18.99
C VAL A 283 -11.51 -2.96 19.23
N LEU A 284 -11.86 -3.83 18.28
CA LEU A 284 -11.63 -5.28 18.39
C LEU A 284 -10.12 -5.60 18.49
N LEU A 285 -9.30 -4.89 17.71
CA LEU A 285 -7.84 -5.03 17.75
C LEU A 285 -7.25 -4.55 19.07
N ALA A 286 -7.76 -3.45 19.64
CA ALA A 286 -7.38 -2.97 20.96
C ALA A 286 -7.76 -3.98 22.06
N ARG A 287 -8.95 -4.59 21.98
CA ARG A 287 -9.38 -5.66 22.89
C ARG A 287 -8.46 -6.88 22.82
N PHE A 288 -8.04 -7.29 21.62
CA PHE A 288 -7.00 -8.32 21.47
C PHE A 288 -5.67 -7.89 22.09
N GLY A 289 -5.26 -6.63 21.89
CA GLY A 289 -4.04 -6.07 22.48
C GLY A 289 -4.00 -6.16 24.01
N LEU A 290 -5.14 -5.92 24.66
CA LEU A 290 -5.33 -5.95 26.11
C LEU A 290 -5.45 -7.38 26.67
N THR A 291 -6.32 -8.20 26.07
CA THR A 291 -6.66 -9.53 26.61
C THR A 291 -5.72 -10.64 26.17
N LYS A 292 -5.00 -10.45 25.05
CA LYS A 292 -4.25 -11.49 24.33
C LYS A 292 -5.09 -12.68 23.85
N ASN A 293 -6.42 -12.63 23.97
CA ASN A 293 -7.29 -13.66 23.44
C ASN A 293 -7.40 -13.54 21.91
N VAL A 294 -6.90 -14.54 21.19
CA VAL A 294 -6.86 -14.61 19.73
C VAL A 294 -8.26 -14.55 19.09
N ASP A 295 -9.31 -14.91 19.83
CA ASP A 295 -10.68 -14.86 19.30
C ASP A 295 -11.11 -13.42 18.98
N TRP A 296 -10.62 -12.41 19.71
CA TRP A 296 -10.84 -11.00 19.35
C TRP A 296 -10.17 -10.61 18.02
N LEU A 297 -8.99 -11.19 17.74
CA LEU A 297 -8.30 -10.97 16.48
C LEU A 297 -9.04 -11.65 15.32
N ARG A 298 -9.53 -12.87 15.54
CA ARG A 298 -10.33 -13.62 14.58
C ARG A 298 -11.66 -12.93 14.30
N LEU A 299 -12.31 -12.43 15.35
CA LEU A 299 -13.53 -11.64 15.24
C LEU A 299 -13.27 -10.33 14.48
N MET A 300 -12.17 -9.62 14.77
CA MET A 300 -11.76 -8.45 14.00
C MET A 300 -11.60 -8.79 12.51
N ALA A 301 -10.92 -9.88 12.22
CA ALA A 301 -10.66 -10.32 10.84
C ALA A 301 -11.96 -10.71 10.10
N PHE A 302 -12.99 -11.18 10.80
CA PHE A 302 -14.33 -11.41 10.24
C PHE A 302 -15.14 -10.12 10.09
N VAL A 303 -15.23 -9.33 11.17
CA VAL A 303 -16.12 -8.17 11.25
C VAL A 303 -15.67 -7.05 10.33
N THR A 304 -14.36 -6.84 10.17
CA THR A 304 -13.83 -5.75 9.34
C THR A 304 -14.30 -5.83 7.89
N PRO A 305 -14.06 -6.92 7.12
CA PRO A 305 -14.50 -7.01 5.74
C PRO A 305 -16.03 -7.14 5.64
N PHE A 306 -16.70 -7.79 6.59
CA PHE A 306 -18.17 -7.80 6.66
C PHE A 306 -18.73 -6.37 6.75
N ALA A 307 -18.21 -5.58 7.68
CA ALA A 307 -18.66 -4.21 7.94
C ALA A 307 -18.37 -3.29 6.74
N VAL A 308 -17.17 -3.38 6.15
CA VAL A 308 -16.82 -2.63 4.93
C VAL A 308 -17.85 -2.89 3.84
N VAL A 309 -18.12 -4.17 3.53
CA VAL A 309 -19.02 -4.52 2.43
C VAL A 309 -20.47 -4.12 2.72
N ILE A 310 -21.03 -4.45 3.89
CA ILE A 310 -22.44 -4.16 4.18
C ILE A 310 -22.70 -2.65 4.31
N LEU A 311 -21.79 -1.91 4.96
CA LEU A 311 -21.94 -0.47 5.12
C LEU A 311 -21.76 0.25 3.79
N PHE A 312 -20.87 -0.25 2.92
CA PHE A 312 -20.76 0.26 1.56
C PHE A 312 -22.05 0.07 0.75
N MET A 313 -22.64 -1.14 0.77
CA MET A 313 -23.89 -1.41 0.07
C MET A 313 -25.06 -0.54 0.56
N VAL A 314 -25.15 -0.31 1.88
CA VAL A 314 -26.16 0.58 2.45
C VAL A 314 -25.92 2.02 1.99
N PHE A 315 -24.68 2.47 2.01
CA PHE A 315 -24.31 3.80 1.55
C PHE A 315 -24.61 4.01 0.07
N ALA A 316 -24.23 3.06 -0.80
CA ALA A 316 -24.48 3.13 -2.23
C ALA A 316 -25.98 3.31 -2.56
N GLN A 317 -26.86 2.63 -1.83
CA GLN A 317 -28.31 2.80 -1.98
C GLN A 317 -28.78 4.19 -1.53
N GLN A 318 -28.26 4.69 -0.41
CA GLN A 318 -28.64 6.00 0.13
C GLN A 318 -28.17 7.14 -0.78
N LEU A 319 -26.94 7.06 -1.30
CA LEU A 319 -26.37 8.09 -2.17
C LEU A 319 -27.08 8.12 -3.53
N SER A 320 -27.34 6.96 -4.13
CA SER A 320 -27.98 6.87 -5.45
C SER A 320 -29.50 7.06 -5.44
N GLY A 321 -30.15 6.88 -4.29
CA GLY A 321 -31.60 6.80 -4.17
C GLY A 321 -32.21 5.54 -4.81
N GLN A 322 -31.38 4.56 -5.18
CA GLN A 322 -31.80 3.34 -5.89
C GLN A 322 -31.54 2.10 -5.03
N GLN A 323 -32.37 1.07 -5.20
CA GLN A 323 -32.18 -0.22 -4.52
C GLN A 323 -31.02 -1.01 -5.14
N LEU A 324 -30.44 -1.93 -4.36
CA LEU A 324 -29.58 -2.96 -4.95
C LEU A 324 -30.39 -3.80 -5.92
N TRP A 325 -29.85 -4.03 -7.11
CA TRP A 325 -30.43 -4.96 -8.09
C TRP A 325 -30.23 -6.43 -7.69
N TRP A 326 -29.33 -6.67 -6.74
CA TRP A 326 -29.08 -7.98 -6.14
C TRP A 326 -30.24 -8.45 -5.26
N LYS A 327 -30.58 -9.74 -5.38
CA LYS A 327 -31.54 -10.40 -4.49
C LYS A 327 -30.95 -10.59 -3.09
N ILE A 328 -31.82 -10.89 -2.13
CA ILE A 328 -31.47 -11.10 -0.71
C ILE A 328 -30.31 -12.06 -0.50
N HIS A 329 -30.22 -13.11 -1.30
CA HIS A 329 -29.13 -14.10 -1.21
C HIS A 329 -27.74 -13.49 -1.45
N MET A 330 -27.65 -12.52 -2.36
CA MET A 330 -26.36 -11.92 -2.72
C MET A 330 -25.98 -10.80 -1.77
N TRP A 331 -26.89 -9.87 -1.46
CA TRP A 331 -26.53 -8.75 -0.59
C TRP A 331 -26.35 -9.16 0.89
N LEU A 332 -26.97 -10.26 1.35
CA LEU A 332 -26.62 -10.87 2.64
C LEU A 332 -25.41 -11.81 2.56
N GLY A 333 -25.29 -12.58 1.48
CA GLY A 333 -24.22 -13.58 1.32
C GLY A 333 -22.83 -12.97 1.15
N THR A 334 -22.71 -11.90 0.36
CA THR A 334 -21.41 -11.29 0.02
C THR A 334 -20.67 -10.72 1.25
N PRO A 335 -21.30 -9.94 2.14
CA PRO A 335 -20.64 -9.51 3.38
C PRO A 335 -20.20 -10.67 4.28
N VAL A 336 -21.04 -11.72 4.41
CA VAL A 336 -20.69 -12.92 5.20
C VAL A 336 -19.49 -13.63 4.61
N LEU A 337 -19.45 -13.81 3.28
CA LEU A 337 -18.32 -14.42 2.58
C LEU A 337 -17.04 -13.59 2.76
N ALA A 338 -17.13 -12.25 2.69
CA ALA A 338 -16.01 -11.36 2.98
C ALA A 338 -15.48 -11.58 4.40
N GLY A 339 -16.39 -11.69 5.37
CA GLY A 339 -16.10 -12.05 6.76
C GLY A 339 -15.37 -13.38 6.89
N VAL A 340 -15.89 -14.43 6.26
CA VAL A 340 -15.29 -15.77 6.31
C VAL A 340 -13.88 -15.77 5.73
N LEU A 341 -13.65 -15.09 4.60
CA LEU A 341 -12.32 -15.00 3.99
C LEU A 341 -11.32 -14.27 4.90
N GLY A 342 -11.73 -13.16 5.53
CA GLY A 342 -10.90 -12.47 6.52
C GLY A 342 -10.63 -13.35 7.76
N PHE A 343 -11.64 -14.06 8.25
CA PHE A 343 -11.49 -15.02 9.35
C PHE A 343 -10.47 -16.11 9.01
N LEU A 344 -10.54 -16.72 7.83
CA LEU A 344 -9.58 -17.74 7.39
C LEU A 344 -8.15 -17.20 7.29
N LEU A 345 -7.97 -15.97 6.79
CA LEU A 345 -6.66 -15.31 6.76
C LEU A 345 -6.06 -15.13 8.15
N SER A 346 -6.90 -14.97 9.19
CA SER A 346 -6.41 -14.90 10.57
C SER A 346 -5.72 -16.19 11.02
N PHE A 347 -6.10 -17.37 10.51
CA PHE A 347 -5.42 -18.64 10.81
C PHE A 347 -4.06 -18.75 10.10
N VAL A 348 -3.95 -18.20 8.89
CA VAL A 348 -2.65 -18.11 8.18
C VAL A 348 -1.71 -17.14 8.90
N ALA A 349 -2.25 -16.02 9.38
CA ALA A 349 -1.50 -15.00 10.10
C ALA A 349 -1.24 -15.35 11.58
N PHE A 350 -2.06 -16.19 12.20
CA PHE A 350 -1.96 -16.58 13.61
C PHE A 350 -2.42 -18.04 13.75
N PRO A 351 -1.58 -19.01 13.34
CA PRO A 351 -1.94 -20.41 13.36
C PRO A 351 -2.15 -20.90 14.80
N PRO A 352 -3.07 -21.85 15.02
CA PRO A 352 -3.24 -22.49 16.32
C PRO A 352 -1.94 -23.23 16.70
N VAL A 353 -1.69 -23.31 18.01
CA VAL A 353 -0.54 -24.07 18.53
C VAL A 353 -0.76 -25.55 18.24
N VAL A 354 0.21 -26.19 17.60
CA VAL A 354 0.22 -27.65 17.42
C VAL A 354 0.56 -28.27 18.77
N PRO A 355 -0.29 -29.14 19.34
CA PRO A 355 0.02 -29.84 20.57
C PRO A 355 1.32 -30.64 20.40
N SER A 356 2.26 -30.55 21.34
CA SER A 356 3.39 -31.47 21.38
C SER A 356 2.87 -32.88 21.65
N ILE A 357 3.22 -33.85 20.82
CA ILE A 357 3.05 -35.26 21.16
C ILE A 357 3.94 -35.48 22.39
N ALA A 358 3.35 -35.87 23.52
CA ALA A 358 4.12 -36.32 24.65
C ALA A 358 4.78 -37.65 24.25
N ASP A 359 6.11 -37.67 24.22
CA ASP A 359 6.89 -38.91 24.06
C ASP A 359 6.67 -39.87 25.22
#